data_AF-A0AA41UBH0-F1
#
_entry.id   AF-A0AA41UBH0-F1
#
_cell.length_a   1.000
_cell.length_b   1.000
_cell.length_c   1.000
_cell.angle_alpha   90.00
_cell.angle_beta   90.00
_cell.angle_gamma   90.00
#
_symmetry.space_group_name_H-M   'P 1'
#
loop_
_entity.id
_entity.type
_entity.pdbx_description
1 polymer ?
#
loop_
_entity_poly.entity_id
_entity_poly.type
_entity_poly.pdbx_seq_one_letter_code
_entity_poly.pdbx_strand_id
1 'polypeptide(L)'
;GHLMVVGYGPAGPERSRLIATELRDALDATTVQVHIQDGTWRTRAGLAGPWGVATALPRPAGPGLPDLAATKDELRTSMAPLPWPVFGSPSPATLAGLEKLSPALRADVARRTLDNVAAGNDPVAQTELLAHLATSDLVTRDIILGHALDGTDTEARVNALVQTFRSAPAENRQALAALAAAATYLAAWNPPHVRELLAHADSHSTLAGLVSTAVDAGVNPHKLRSTLLRAVSIELDEAEHAGTANDRTRPDVPGTSKVQRKPAAPPAPARPAPSARKSAPEL
;
A
#
# COMPACT_ATOMS: atom_id res chain seq x y z
N GLY A 1 -17.37 24.40 -18.13
CA GLY A 1 -16.65 23.80 -16.97
C GLY A 1 -15.22 24.28 -16.97
N HIS A 2 -14.52 24.24 -15.82
CA HIS A 2 -13.10 24.59 -15.74
C HIS A 2 -12.24 23.34 -15.93
N LEU A 3 -11.32 23.37 -16.89
CA LEU A 3 -10.36 22.31 -17.17
C LEU A 3 -8.94 22.77 -16.84
N MET A 4 -8.15 21.90 -16.21
CA MET A 4 -6.74 22.15 -15.96
C MET A 4 -5.89 21.39 -16.97
N VAL A 5 -4.96 22.08 -17.63
CA VAL A 5 -4.04 21.49 -18.61
C VAL A 5 -2.61 21.64 -18.10
N VAL A 6 -1.97 20.51 -17.79
CA VAL A 6 -0.63 20.48 -17.21
C VAL A 6 0.41 20.15 -18.29
N GLY A 7 1.40 21.01 -18.46
CA GLY A 7 2.55 20.81 -19.33
C GLY A 7 3.84 20.64 -18.52
N TYR A 8 4.52 19.52 -18.72
CA TYR A 8 5.80 19.21 -18.06
C TYR A 8 7.00 19.57 -18.93
N GLY A 9 8.11 19.99 -18.30
CA GLY A 9 9.42 20.21 -18.92
C GLY A 9 9.49 21.46 -19.81
N PRO A 10 10.62 21.72 -20.49
CA PRO A 10 10.88 22.99 -21.19
C PRO A 10 9.89 23.32 -22.32
N ALA A 11 9.34 22.28 -22.98
CA ALA A 11 8.29 22.43 -24.00
C ALA A 11 6.86 22.37 -23.40
N GLY A 12 6.73 22.27 -22.08
CA GLY A 12 5.47 22.22 -21.35
C GLY A 12 4.52 23.39 -21.65
N PRO A 13 4.98 24.66 -21.69
CA PRO A 13 4.10 25.80 -21.94
C PRO A 13 3.41 25.76 -23.30
N GLU A 14 4.10 25.26 -24.32
CA GLU A 14 3.59 25.18 -25.68
C GLU A 14 2.64 23.99 -25.84
N ARG A 15 3.00 22.82 -25.27
CA ARG A 15 2.10 21.67 -25.24
C ARG A 15 0.79 21.95 -24.49
N SER A 16 0.88 22.60 -23.32
CA SER A 16 -0.31 22.97 -22.56
C SER A 16 -1.19 23.96 -23.34
N ARG A 17 -0.58 24.86 -24.13
CA ARG A 17 -1.30 25.83 -24.97
C ARG A 17 -2.06 25.15 -26.09
N LEU A 18 -1.43 24.22 -26.80
CA LEU A 18 -2.04 23.48 -27.89
C LEU A 18 -3.25 22.69 -27.38
N ILE A 19 -3.07 21.89 -26.32
CA ILE A 19 -4.16 21.09 -25.73
C ILE A 19 -5.27 21.99 -25.17
N ALA A 20 -4.92 23.10 -24.51
CA ALA A 20 -5.93 24.03 -23.98
C ALA A 20 -6.74 24.72 -25.08
N THR A 21 -6.15 24.97 -26.26
CA THR A 21 -6.86 25.50 -27.42
C THR A 21 -7.89 24.48 -27.92
N GLU A 22 -7.46 23.25 -28.18
CA GLU A 22 -8.32 22.17 -28.67
C GLU A 22 -9.49 21.88 -27.70
N LEU A 23 -9.20 21.80 -26.39
CA LEU A 23 -10.24 21.53 -25.38
C LEU A 23 -11.24 22.68 -25.25
N ARG A 24 -10.79 23.93 -25.37
CA ARG A 24 -11.70 25.08 -25.37
C ARG A 24 -12.60 25.03 -26.60
N ASP A 25 -12.02 24.77 -27.77
CA ASP A 25 -12.76 24.81 -29.04
C ASP A 25 -13.74 23.62 -29.15
N ALA A 26 -13.40 22.46 -28.58
CA ALA A 26 -14.25 21.27 -28.60
C ALA A 26 -15.33 21.23 -27.50
N LEU A 27 -15.05 21.77 -26.31
CA LEU A 27 -15.91 21.60 -25.12
C LEU A 27 -16.49 22.91 -24.57
N ASP A 28 -16.21 24.05 -25.20
CA ASP A 28 -16.54 25.40 -24.70
C ASP A 28 -16.12 25.57 -23.22
N ALA A 29 -14.96 25.02 -22.88
CA ALA A 29 -14.46 24.95 -21.51
C ALA A 29 -13.43 26.05 -21.24
N THR A 30 -13.48 26.64 -20.05
CA THR A 30 -12.45 27.55 -19.58
C THR A 30 -11.24 26.75 -19.12
N THR A 31 -10.06 27.09 -19.63
CA THR A 31 -8.83 26.35 -19.32
C THR A 31 -7.91 27.15 -18.40
N VAL A 32 -7.35 26.45 -17.41
CA VAL A 32 -6.21 26.91 -16.62
C VAL A 32 -5.01 26.07 -17.03
N GLN A 33 -3.95 26.73 -17.47
CA GLN A 33 -2.73 26.04 -17.84
C GLN A 33 -1.78 26.03 -16.65
N VAL A 34 -1.15 24.88 -16.41
CA VAL A 34 -0.14 24.68 -15.39
C VAL A 34 1.14 24.24 -16.09
N HIS A 35 2.25 24.90 -15.79
CA HIS A 35 3.56 24.51 -16.29
C HIS A 35 4.42 24.06 -15.12
N ILE A 36 5.02 22.87 -15.25
CA ILE A 36 5.91 22.28 -14.24
C ILE A 36 7.28 22.04 -14.86
N GLN A 37 8.31 22.63 -14.26
CA GLN A 37 9.70 22.48 -14.69
C GLN A 37 10.67 22.73 -13.51
N ASP A 38 11.71 21.91 -13.42
CA ASP A 38 12.85 22.07 -12.49
C ASP A 38 12.41 22.30 -11.04
N GLY A 39 11.46 21.48 -10.56
CA GLY A 39 10.95 21.56 -9.18
C GLY A 39 10.04 22.76 -8.90
N THR A 40 9.66 23.53 -9.92
CA THR A 40 8.75 24.67 -9.80
C THR A 40 7.51 24.50 -10.65
N TRP A 41 6.44 25.19 -10.29
CA TRP A 41 5.21 25.27 -11.05
C TRP A 41 4.72 26.71 -11.18
N ARG A 42 4.02 27.00 -12.26
CA ARG A 42 3.34 28.29 -12.49
C ARG A 42 2.05 28.08 -13.26
N THR A 43 1.11 29.00 -13.12
CA THR A 43 -0.19 28.92 -13.78
C THR A 43 -0.38 30.05 -14.77
N ARG A 44 -1.26 29.83 -15.75
CA ARG A 44 -1.75 30.85 -16.67
C ARG A 44 -3.25 30.68 -16.82
N ALA A 45 -3.99 31.75 -16.54
CA ALA A 45 -5.43 31.80 -16.77
C ALA A 45 -5.71 32.08 -18.26
N GLY A 46 -6.43 31.19 -18.93
CA GLY A 46 -6.74 31.31 -20.36
C GLY A 46 -5.54 31.09 -21.28
N LEU A 47 -5.74 31.34 -22.58
CA LEU A 47 -4.70 31.12 -23.60
C LEU A 47 -3.70 32.27 -23.73
N ALA A 48 -4.16 33.50 -23.47
CA ALA A 48 -3.40 34.73 -23.73
C ALA A 48 -2.88 35.43 -22.46
N GLY A 49 -3.19 34.93 -21.26
CA GLY A 49 -2.73 35.53 -20.01
C GLY A 49 -1.20 35.42 -19.84
N PRO A 50 -0.58 36.27 -19.01
CA PRO A 50 0.79 36.06 -18.60
C PRO A 50 0.89 34.79 -17.73
N TRP A 51 2.07 34.16 -17.74
CA TRP A 51 2.39 33.15 -16.74
C TRP A 51 2.58 33.84 -15.38
N GLY A 52 2.01 33.23 -14.34
CA GLY A 52 2.26 33.61 -12.96
C GLY A 52 3.69 33.32 -12.51
N VAL A 53 3.99 33.72 -11.28
CA VAL A 53 5.29 33.50 -10.65
C VAL A 53 5.56 32.00 -10.49
N ALA A 54 6.76 31.56 -10.86
CA ALA A 54 7.22 30.21 -10.59
C ALA A 54 7.34 30.00 -9.09
N THR A 55 6.58 29.05 -8.58
CA THR A 55 6.52 28.67 -7.16
C THR A 55 7.12 27.29 -7.00
N ALA A 56 7.84 27.03 -5.92
CA ALA A 56 8.34 25.67 -5.65
C ALA A 56 7.17 24.68 -5.56
N LEU A 57 7.34 23.48 -6.13
CA LEU A 57 6.40 22.40 -5.92
C LEU A 57 6.37 22.03 -4.43
N PRO A 58 5.19 21.75 -3.85
CA PRO A 58 5.12 21.18 -2.51
C PRO A 58 5.88 19.85 -2.53
N ARG A 59 6.95 19.72 -1.74
CA ARG A 59 7.59 18.41 -1.54
C ARG A 59 6.64 17.57 -0.68
N PRO A 60 6.22 16.38 -1.11
CA PRO A 60 5.52 15.49 -0.21
C PRO A 60 6.49 15.12 0.92
N ALA A 61 6.17 15.55 2.13
CA ALA A 61 7.00 15.33 3.31
C ALA A 61 6.70 13.94 3.87
N GLY A 62 7.54 12.96 3.54
CA GLY A 62 7.45 11.62 4.13
C GLY A 62 8.74 10.83 3.90
N PRO A 63 9.22 10.06 4.90
CA PRO A 63 10.34 9.15 4.71
C PRO A 63 10.02 8.11 3.63
N GLY A 64 10.92 7.93 2.67
CA GLY A 64 10.77 6.93 1.60
C GLY A 64 9.92 7.37 0.41
N LEU A 65 9.47 8.63 0.34
CA LEU A 65 8.82 9.16 -0.85
C LEU A 65 9.86 9.53 -1.92
N PRO A 66 9.72 9.05 -3.17
CA PRO A 66 10.53 9.58 -4.26
C PRO A 66 10.22 11.07 -4.47
N ASP A 67 11.26 11.86 -4.72
CA ASP A 67 11.10 13.26 -5.10
C ASP A 67 10.17 13.40 -6.31
N LEU A 68 9.45 14.53 -6.38
CA LEU A 68 8.62 14.84 -7.54
C LEU A 68 9.49 14.87 -8.81
N ALA A 69 9.22 13.95 -9.73
CA ALA A 69 9.94 13.88 -11.00
C ALA A 69 9.63 15.12 -11.86
N ALA A 70 10.68 15.84 -12.27
CA ALA A 70 10.61 16.95 -13.22
C ALA A 70 10.60 16.44 -14.67
N THR A 71 11.08 15.22 -14.91
CA THR A 71 11.16 14.60 -16.24
C THR A 71 10.55 13.19 -16.25
N LYS A 72 10.24 12.69 -17.45
CA LYS A 72 9.76 11.30 -17.64
C LYS A 72 10.81 10.28 -17.22
N ASP A 73 12.09 10.58 -17.43
CA ASP A 73 13.19 9.68 -17.08
C ASP A 73 13.44 9.64 -15.57
N GLU A 74 13.30 10.77 -14.88
CA GLU A 74 13.27 10.81 -13.41
C GLU A 74 12.10 10.01 -12.85
N LEU A 75 10.91 10.12 -13.45
CA LEU A 75 9.74 9.34 -13.04
C LEU A 75 9.96 7.83 -13.23
N ARG A 76 10.49 7.43 -14.39
CA ARG A 76 10.83 6.03 -14.64
C ARG A 76 11.84 5.52 -13.62
N THR A 77 12.87 6.31 -13.34
CA THR A 77 13.92 5.95 -12.39
C THR A 77 13.37 5.84 -10.96
N SER A 78 12.46 6.74 -10.58
CA SER A 78 11.86 6.74 -9.25
C SER A 78 10.89 5.58 -9.01
N MET A 79 10.31 5.04 -10.09
CA MET A 79 9.44 3.86 -10.06
C MET A 79 10.18 2.55 -10.40
N ALA A 80 11.44 2.59 -10.82
CA ALA A 80 12.20 1.39 -11.15
C ALA A 80 12.53 0.56 -9.89
N PRO A 81 12.65 -0.78 -10.03
CA PRO A 81 13.18 -1.62 -8.97
C PRO A 81 14.62 -1.21 -8.62
N LEU A 82 14.99 -1.41 -7.36
CA LEU A 82 16.36 -1.18 -6.91
C LEU A 82 17.31 -2.18 -7.59
N PRO A 83 18.59 -1.80 -7.83
CA PRO A 83 19.56 -2.70 -8.46
C PRO A 83 19.76 -4.01 -7.69
N TRP A 84 19.63 -3.95 -6.37
CA TRP A 84 19.75 -5.09 -5.46
C TRP A 84 18.48 -5.19 -4.61
N PRO A 85 17.91 -6.39 -4.44
CA PRO A 85 16.78 -6.58 -3.54
C PRO A 85 17.20 -6.30 -2.10
N VAL A 86 16.28 -5.73 -1.31
CA VAL A 86 16.54 -5.35 0.09
C VAL A 86 16.10 -6.46 1.05
N PHE A 87 15.22 -7.35 0.62
CA PHE A 87 14.71 -8.48 1.41
C PHE A 87 14.75 -9.79 0.63
N GLY A 88 14.67 -10.91 1.37
CA GLY A 88 14.72 -12.27 0.83
C GLY A 88 13.36 -12.96 0.91
N SER A 89 13.36 -14.21 1.37
CA SER A 89 12.13 -14.97 1.64
C SER A 89 11.99 -15.22 3.14
N PRO A 90 10.77 -15.20 3.70
CA PRO A 90 10.55 -15.52 5.11
C PRO A 90 11.14 -16.86 5.51
N SER A 91 11.59 -16.94 6.76
CA SER A 91 12.07 -18.21 7.32
C SER A 91 11.00 -19.31 7.21
N PRO A 92 11.37 -20.58 6.98
CA PRO A 92 10.40 -21.68 6.92
C PRO A 92 9.51 -21.80 8.16
N ALA A 93 10.03 -21.42 9.34
CA ALA A 93 9.26 -21.40 10.58
C ALA A 93 8.16 -20.33 10.56
N THR A 94 8.44 -19.15 9.99
CA THR A 94 7.46 -18.08 9.79
C THR A 94 6.35 -18.55 8.85
N LEU A 95 6.73 -19.16 7.71
CA LEU A 95 5.79 -19.67 6.71
C LEU A 95 4.85 -20.73 7.31
N ALA A 96 5.42 -21.73 8.00
CA ALA A 96 4.65 -22.77 8.67
C ALA A 96 3.74 -22.22 9.78
N GLY A 97 4.07 -21.05 10.35
CA GLY A 97 3.22 -20.33 11.28
C GLY A 97 2.01 -19.70 10.58
N LEU A 98 2.24 -19.00 9.46
CA LEU A 98 1.19 -18.34 8.66
C LEU A 98 0.19 -19.32 8.05
N GLU A 99 0.66 -20.48 7.62
CA GLU A 99 -0.18 -21.55 7.06
C GLU A 99 -1.19 -22.11 8.06
N LYS A 100 -0.88 -22.03 9.36
CA LYS A 100 -1.75 -22.51 10.45
C LYS A 100 -2.78 -21.48 10.90
N LEU A 101 -2.68 -20.24 10.44
CA LEU A 101 -3.63 -19.19 10.79
C LEU A 101 -4.93 -19.36 10.02
N SER A 102 -6.04 -19.01 10.66
CA SER A 102 -7.31 -18.84 9.95
C SER A 102 -7.21 -17.66 8.97
N PRO A 103 -8.07 -17.62 7.93
CA PRO A 103 -8.15 -16.49 7.00
C PRO A 103 -8.26 -15.14 7.72
N ALA A 104 -9.14 -15.02 8.73
CA ALA A 104 -9.27 -13.79 9.52
C ALA A 104 -7.98 -13.40 10.26
N LEU A 105 -7.27 -14.36 10.86
CA LEU A 105 -6.01 -14.06 11.54
C LEU A 105 -4.90 -13.69 10.55
N ARG A 106 -4.85 -14.33 9.37
CA ARG A 106 -3.89 -13.97 8.32
C ARG A 106 -4.16 -12.57 7.78
N ALA A 107 -5.44 -12.21 7.60
CA ALA A 107 -5.87 -10.86 7.24
C ALA A 107 -5.39 -9.81 8.26
N ASP A 108 -5.57 -10.08 9.56
CA ASP A 108 -5.11 -9.19 10.62
C ASP A 108 -3.58 -9.03 10.64
N VAL A 109 -2.83 -10.12 10.42
CA VAL A 109 -1.37 -10.07 10.27
C VAL A 109 -1.02 -9.19 9.07
N ALA A 110 -1.62 -9.42 7.90
CA ALA A 110 -1.34 -8.65 6.69
C ALA A 110 -1.58 -7.14 6.85
N ARG A 111 -2.69 -6.76 7.49
CA ARG A 111 -2.99 -5.35 7.79
C ARG A 111 -1.94 -4.71 8.69
N ARG A 112 -1.60 -5.37 9.81
CA ARG A 112 -0.59 -4.87 10.75
C ARG A 112 0.79 -4.80 10.12
N THR A 113 1.15 -5.78 9.29
CA THR A 113 2.42 -5.77 8.56
C THR A 113 2.47 -4.58 7.61
N LEU A 114 1.40 -4.31 6.84
CA LEU A 114 1.34 -3.11 5.99
C LEU A 114 1.46 -1.82 6.80
N ASP A 115 0.76 -1.70 7.93
CA ASP A 115 0.86 -0.54 8.82
C ASP A 115 2.28 -0.35 9.38
N ASN A 116 2.94 -1.44 9.76
CA ASN A 116 4.32 -1.39 10.26
C ASN A 116 5.31 -0.94 9.17
N VAL A 117 5.18 -1.47 7.94
CA VAL A 117 6.01 -1.02 6.81
C VAL A 117 5.74 0.46 6.52
N ALA A 118 4.48 0.89 6.48
CA ALA A 118 4.09 2.28 6.25
C ALA A 118 4.61 3.23 7.34
N ALA A 119 4.68 2.78 8.59
CA ALA A 119 5.25 3.52 9.71
C ALA A 119 6.80 3.46 9.78
N GLY A 120 7.45 2.63 8.96
CA GLY A 120 8.90 2.42 8.98
C GLY A 120 9.41 1.58 10.16
N ASN A 121 8.55 0.80 10.81
CA ASN A 121 8.91 -0.07 11.92
C ASN A 121 9.51 -1.40 11.41
N ASP A 122 10.78 -1.65 11.73
CA ASP A 122 11.52 -2.86 11.32
C ASP A 122 11.31 -3.22 9.83
N PRO A 123 11.72 -2.32 8.91
CA PRO A 123 11.20 -2.34 7.55
C PRO A 123 11.61 -3.58 6.78
N VAL A 124 12.78 -4.18 7.02
CA VAL A 124 13.24 -5.32 6.19
C VAL A 124 12.40 -6.57 6.45
N ALA A 125 12.28 -6.99 7.72
CA ALA A 125 11.50 -8.19 8.06
C ALA A 125 10.01 -8.01 7.78
N GLN A 126 9.46 -6.82 8.02
CA GLN A 126 8.06 -6.53 7.71
C GLN A 126 7.80 -6.44 6.20
N THR A 127 8.72 -5.87 5.41
CA THR A 127 8.60 -5.83 3.94
C THR A 127 8.68 -7.24 3.35
N GLU A 128 9.56 -8.09 3.89
CA GLU A 128 9.67 -9.50 3.51
C GLU A 128 8.37 -10.26 3.76
N LEU A 129 7.79 -10.09 4.96
CA LEU A 129 6.52 -10.71 5.33
C LEU A 129 5.36 -10.17 4.48
N LEU A 130 5.32 -8.86 4.23
CA LEU A 130 4.31 -8.23 3.39
C LEU A 130 4.36 -8.77 1.96
N ALA A 131 5.58 -8.88 1.40
CA ALA A 131 5.79 -9.41 0.07
C ALA A 131 5.29 -10.85 -0.05
N HIS A 132 5.57 -11.69 0.96
CA HIS A 132 5.07 -13.06 0.99
C HIS A 132 3.52 -13.09 1.05
N LEU A 133 2.92 -12.38 2.01
CA LEU A 133 1.46 -12.34 2.18
C LEU A 133 0.72 -11.80 0.94
N ALA A 134 1.32 -10.85 0.23
CA ALA A 134 0.78 -10.28 -0.99
C ALA A 134 0.85 -11.21 -2.21
N THR A 135 1.73 -12.21 -2.17
CA THR A 135 2.01 -13.11 -3.32
C THR A 135 1.57 -14.55 -3.07
N SER A 136 1.31 -14.94 -1.82
CA SER A 136 0.92 -16.31 -1.44
C SER A 136 -0.52 -16.66 -1.79
N ASP A 137 -1.47 -15.74 -1.61
CA ASP A 137 -2.88 -15.98 -1.87
C ASP A 137 -3.66 -14.71 -2.24
N LEU A 138 -4.69 -14.89 -3.06
CA LEU A 138 -5.48 -13.79 -3.63
C LEU A 138 -6.29 -13.04 -2.57
N VAL A 139 -6.86 -13.74 -1.59
CA VAL A 139 -7.67 -13.14 -0.53
C VAL A 139 -6.82 -12.19 0.31
N THR A 140 -5.64 -12.62 0.74
CA THR A 140 -4.72 -11.79 1.52
C THR A 140 -4.20 -10.60 0.69
N ARG A 141 -3.89 -10.80 -0.59
CA ARG A 141 -3.56 -9.70 -1.52
C ARG A 141 -4.67 -8.66 -1.58
N ASP A 142 -5.92 -9.08 -1.72
CA ASP A 142 -7.05 -8.16 -1.89
C ASP A 142 -7.40 -7.47 -0.56
N ILE A 143 -7.15 -8.10 0.58
CA ILE A 143 -7.21 -7.49 1.91
C ILE A 143 -6.11 -6.42 2.08
N ILE A 144 -4.88 -6.70 1.64
CA ILE A 144 -3.78 -5.73 1.65
C ILE A 144 -4.16 -4.52 0.79
N LEU A 145 -4.69 -4.75 -0.42
CA LEU A 145 -5.15 -3.69 -1.31
C LEU A 145 -6.29 -2.88 -0.69
N GLY A 146 -7.29 -3.55 -0.11
CA GLY A 146 -8.39 -2.89 0.59
C GLY A 146 -7.92 -2.04 1.76
N HIS A 147 -7.02 -2.57 2.60
CA HIS A 147 -6.46 -1.85 3.75
C HIS A 147 -5.59 -0.66 3.35
N ALA A 148 -4.84 -0.78 2.26
CA ALA A 148 -4.09 0.34 1.68
C ALA A 148 -5.00 1.51 1.28
N LEU A 149 -6.27 1.23 1.00
CA LEU A 149 -7.28 2.18 0.55
C LEU A 149 -8.30 2.52 1.62
N ASP A 150 -8.12 2.11 2.88
CA ASP A 150 -9.05 2.44 3.96
C ASP A 150 -8.45 3.47 4.92
N GLY A 151 -9.26 4.40 5.41
CA GLY A 151 -8.85 5.40 6.39
C GLY A 151 -7.86 6.48 5.90
N THR A 152 -7.20 7.13 6.86
CA THR A 152 -6.41 8.36 6.67
C THR A 152 -4.98 8.12 6.18
N ASP A 153 -4.42 6.93 6.41
CA ASP A 153 -3.02 6.60 6.10
C ASP A 153 -2.84 6.02 4.68
N THR A 154 -3.82 6.24 3.80
CA THR A 154 -3.85 5.71 2.43
C THR A 154 -2.54 6.00 1.67
N GLU A 155 -2.04 7.24 1.75
CA GLU A 155 -0.81 7.63 1.05
C GLU A 155 0.39 6.83 1.56
N ALA A 156 0.59 6.76 2.88
CA ALA A 156 1.71 6.02 3.48
C ALA A 156 1.69 4.53 3.12
N ARG A 157 0.50 3.89 3.14
CA ARG A 157 0.33 2.48 2.79
C ARG A 157 0.56 2.20 1.30
N VAL A 158 0.06 3.06 0.42
CA VAL A 158 0.31 2.93 -1.03
C VAL A 158 1.80 3.07 -1.32
N ASN A 159 2.48 4.03 -0.67
CA ASN A 159 3.92 4.18 -0.78
C ASN A 159 4.69 2.97 -0.25
N ALA A 160 4.25 2.39 0.86
CA ALA A 160 4.82 1.14 1.38
C ALA A 160 4.73 0.00 0.36
N LEU A 161 3.62 -0.13 -0.37
CA LEU A 161 3.48 -1.12 -1.44
C LEU A 161 4.42 -0.85 -2.62
N VAL A 162 4.55 0.41 -3.04
CA VAL A 162 5.52 0.82 -4.08
C VAL A 162 6.95 0.49 -3.65
N GLN A 163 7.33 0.82 -2.41
CA GLN A 163 8.67 0.53 -1.88
C GLN A 163 8.93 -0.97 -1.71
N THR A 164 7.90 -1.74 -1.33
CA THR A 164 7.95 -3.20 -1.25
C THR A 164 8.25 -3.79 -2.62
N PHE A 165 7.56 -3.34 -3.67
CA PHE A 165 7.86 -3.73 -5.05
C PHE A 165 9.29 -3.37 -5.45
N ARG A 166 9.73 -2.12 -5.20
CA ARG A 166 11.07 -1.66 -5.61
C ARG A 166 12.18 -2.45 -4.92
N SER A 167 11.93 -2.89 -3.69
CA SER A 167 12.86 -3.65 -2.86
C SER A 167 12.86 -5.16 -3.15
N ALA A 168 11.97 -5.64 -4.03
CA ALA A 168 11.68 -7.06 -4.17
C ALA A 168 12.73 -7.86 -4.97
N PRO A 169 12.95 -9.14 -4.59
CA PRO A 169 13.66 -10.10 -5.43
C PRO A 169 12.87 -10.36 -6.72
N ALA A 170 13.57 -10.88 -7.75
CA ALA A 170 13.02 -11.04 -9.09
C ALA A 170 11.75 -11.89 -9.13
N GLU A 171 11.67 -12.93 -8.30
CA GLU A 171 10.53 -13.85 -8.18
C GLU A 171 9.21 -13.18 -7.76
N ASN A 172 9.27 -12.17 -6.88
CA ASN A 172 8.06 -11.49 -6.37
C ASN A 172 7.75 -10.20 -7.11
N ARG A 173 8.71 -9.70 -7.91
CA ARG A 173 8.68 -8.35 -8.49
C ARG A 173 7.44 -8.08 -9.34
N GLN A 174 7.07 -9.02 -10.20
CA GLN A 174 5.96 -8.85 -11.13
C GLN A 174 4.60 -8.77 -10.43
N ALA A 175 4.36 -9.64 -9.44
CA ALA A 175 3.13 -9.64 -8.67
C ALA A 175 3.01 -8.38 -7.80
N LEU A 176 4.12 -7.99 -7.14
CA LEU A 176 4.15 -6.77 -6.32
C LEU A 176 4.02 -5.50 -7.15
N ALA A 177 4.57 -5.45 -8.36
CA ALA A 177 4.37 -4.34 -9.29
C ALA A 177 2.89 -4.16 -9.65
N ALA A 178 2.18 -5.26 -9.93
CA ALA A 178 0.75 -5.23 -10.22
C ALA A 178 -0.07 -4.71 -9.02
N LEU A 179 0.26 -5.17 -7.81
CA LEU A 179 -0.38 -4.71 -6.58
C LEU A 179 -0.12 -3.21 -6.31
N ALA A 180 1.13 -2.77 -6.42
CA ALA A 180 1.51 -1.37 -6.26
C ALA A 180 0.81 -0.48 -7.30
N ALA A 181 0.71 -0.94 -8.55
CA ALA A 181 -0.02 -0.24 -9.61
C ALA A 181 -1.52 -0.10 -9.29
N ALA A 182 -2.16 -1.19 -8.84
CA ALA A 182 -3.57 -1.19 -8.45
C ALA A 182 -3.83 -0.22 -7.28
N ALA A 183 -3.01 -0.27 -6.24
CA ALA A 183 -3.11 0.62 -5.09
C ALA A 183 -2.93 2.10 -5.50
N THR A 184 -1.91 2.39 -6.30
CA THR A 184 -1.64 3.75 -6.82
C THR A 184 -2.81 4.28 -7.64
N TYR A 185 -3.37 3.45 -8.52
CA TYR A 185 -4.51 3.81 -9.35
C TYR A 185 -5.75 4.13 -8.50
N LEU A 186 -6.09 3.26 -7.54
CA LEU A 186 -7.28 3.38 -6.70
C LEU A 186 -7.19 4.51 -5.67
N ALA A 187 -5.98 4.88 -5.23
CA ALA A 187 -5.77 5.92 -4.23
C ALA A 187 -5.75 7.34 -4.80
N ALA A 188 -5.09 7.55 -5.95
CA ALA A 188 -4.69 8.90 -6.36
C ALA A 188 -4.83 9.21 -7.86
N TRP A 189 -5.41 8.32 -8.68
CA TRP A 189 -5.51 8.46 -10.16
C TRP A 189 -4.26 9.12 -10.78
N ASN A 190 -3.15 8.39 -10.86
CA ASN A 190 -1.93 8.92 -11.45
C ASN A 190 -1.45 8.05 -12.63
N PRO A 191 -2.05 8.18 -13.82
CA PRO A 191 -1.75 7.31 -14.97
C PRO A 191 -0.26 7.20 -15.31
N PRO A 192 0.57 8.27 -15.24
CA PRO A 192 2.01 8.13 -15.41
C PRO A 192 2.65 7.15 -14.42
N HIS A 193 2.39 7.28 -13.11
CA HIS A 193 2.98 6.38 -12.10
C HIS A 193 2.48 4.95 -12.27
N VAL A 194 1.17 4.80 -12.50
CA VAL A 194 0.56 3.49 -12.73
C VAL A 194 1.17 2.79 -13.94
N ARG A 195 1.42 3.51 -15.04
CA ARG A 195 2.05 2.93 -16.24
C ARG A 195 3.49 2.51 -16.02
N GLU A 196 4.29 3.31 -15.30
CA GLU A 196 5.67 2.91 -15.00
C GLU A 196 5.71 1.68 -14.05
N LEU A 197 4.77 1.56 -13.11
CA LEU A 197 4.63 0.35 -12.28
C LEU A 197 4.18 -0.86 -13.11
N LEU A 198 3.18 -0.70 -13.98
CA LEU A 198 2.67 -1.77 -14.86
C LEU A 198 3.73 -2.27 -15.84
N ALA A 199 4.71 -1.44 -16.23
CA ALA A 199 5.83 -1.87 -17.06
C ALA A 199 6.69 -2.98 -16.41
N HIS A 200 6.57 -3.16 -15.09
CA HIS A 200 7.25 -4.20 -14.33
C HIS A 200 6.34 -5.35 -13.90
N ALA A 201 5.03 -5.26 -14.16
CA ALA A 201 4.07 -6.29 -13.83
C ALA A 201 4.10 -7.44 -14.85
N ASP A 202 3.60 -8.62 -14.45
CA ASP A 202 3.35 -9.69 -15.40
C ASP A 202 2.18 -9.29 -16.32
N SER A 203 2.43 -9.29 -17.63
CA SER A 203 1.43 -8.97 -18.66
C SER A 203 0.25 -9.96 -18.68
N HIS A 204 0.42 -11.16 -18.12
CA HIS A 204 -0.62 -12.18 -18.02
C HIS A 204 -1.39 -12.13 -16.70
N SER A 205 -0.96 -11.27 -15.75
CA SER A 205 -1.68 -11.09 -14.50
C SER A 205 -3.03 -10.42 -14.76
N THR A 206 -4.11 -11.08 -14.33
CA THR A 206 -5.46 -10.52 -14.39
C THR A 206 -5.53 -9.14 -13.74
N LEU A 207 -4.85 -8.95 -12.59
CA LEU A 207 -4.84 -7.66 -11.88
C LEU A 207 -4.17 -6.57 -12.73
N ALA A 208 -3.01 -6.85 -13.32
CA ALA A 208 -2.32 -5.89 -14.19
C ALA A 208 -3.15 -5.55 -15.44
N GLY A 209 -3.79 -6.54 -16.05
CA GLY A 209 -4.68 -6.36 -17.20
C GLY A 209 -5.90 -5.50 -16.88
N LEU A 210 -6.56 -5.74 -15.73
CA LEU A 210 -7.70 -4.95 -15.27
C LEU A 210 -7.31 -3.49 -15.01
N VAL A 211 -6.19 -3.25 -14.33
CA VAL A 211 -5.70 -1.88 -14.06
C VAL A 211 -5.34 -1.18 -15.36
N SER A 212 -4.64 -1.84 -16.29
CA SER A 212 -4.30 -1.28 -17.61
C SER A 212 -5.56 -0.87 -18.38
N THR A 213 -6.54 -1.78 -18.45
CA THR A 213 -7.82 -1.53 -19.14
C THR A 213 -8.57 -0.35 -18.51
N ALA A 214 -8.60 -0.28 -17.17
CA ALA A 214 -9.31 0.78 -16.46
C ALA A 214 -8.65 2.15 -16.64
N VAL A 215 -7.31 2.20 -16.66
CA VAL A 215 -6.52 3.40 -16.99
C VAL A 215 -6.81 3.87 -18.42
N ASP A 216 -6.75 2.96 -19.39
CA ASP A 216 -6.92 3.31 -20.80
C ASP A 216 -8.37 3.68 -21.15
N ALA A 217 -9.35 3.07 -20.46
CA ALA A 217 -10.77 3.41 -20.58
C ALA A 217 -11.18 4.66 -19.78
N GLY A 218 -10.29 5.25 -18.97
CA GLY A 218 -10.61 6.45 -18.18
C GLY A 218 -11.64 6.22 -17.07
N VAL A 219 -11.72 5.01 -16.51
CA VAL A 219 -12.72 4.63 -15.49
C VAL A 219 -12.43 5.32 -14.15
N ASN A 220 -13.32 6.16 -13.62
CA ASN A 220 -13.08 6.81 -12.32
C ASN A 220 -12.74 5.80 -11.18
N PRO A 221 -11.58 5.93 -10.51
CA PRO A 221 -11.08 4.92 -9.56
C PRO A 221 -11.83 4.97 -8.23
N HIS A 222 -12.43 6.11 -7.87
CA HIS A 222 -13.23 6.23 -6.64
C HIS A 222 -14.49 5.37 -6.70
N LYS A 223 -15.07 5.20 -7.90
CA LYS A 223 -16.20 4.28 -8.10
C LYS A 223 -15.77 2.83 -7.93
N LEU A 224 -14.58 2.47 -8.42
CA LEU A 224 -14.04 1.12 -8.26
C LEU A 224 -13.62 0.82 -6.82
N ARG A 225 -13.06 1.81 -6.10
CA ARG A 225 -12.64 1.68 -4.71
C ARG A 225 -13.78 1.24 -3.79
N SER A 226 -14.94 1.86 -3.89
CA SER A 226 -16.08 1.49 -3.02
C SER A 226 -16.62 0.09 -3.31
N THR A 227 -16.64 -0.33 -4.57
CA THR A 227 -16.98 -1.69 -4.98
C THR A 227 -15.96 -2.70 -4.46
N LEU A 228 -14.66 -2.40 -4.61
CA LEU A 228 -13.57 -3.26 -4.15
C LEU A 228 -13.61 -3.45 -2.63
N LEU A 229 -13.73 -2.37 -1.85
CA LEU A 229 -13.78 -2.47 -0.38
C LEU A 229 -14.93 -3.36 0.10
N ARG A 230 -16.08 -3.31 -0.59
CA ARG A 230 -17.20 -4.22 -0.30
C ARG A 230 -16.89 -5.67 -0.69
N ALA A 231 -16.30 -5.89 -1.85
CA ALA A 231 -15.94 -7.22 -2.32
C ALA A 231 -14.93 -7.90 -1.38
N VAL A 232 -13.92 -7.17 -0.91
CA VAL A 232 -12.91 -7.68 0.05
C VAL A 232 -13.55 -8.16 1.35
N SER A 233 -14.56 -7.46 1.88
CA SER A 233 -15.28 -7.92 3.07
C SER A 233 -16.02 -9.23 2.82
N ILE A 234 -16.70 -9.36 1.68
CA ILE A 234 -17.43 -10.57 1.30
C ILE A 234 -16.46 -11.74 1.11
N GLU A 235 -15.34 -11.53 0.40
CA GLU A 235 -14.32 -12.55 0.16
C GLU A 235 -13.70 -13.08 1.45
N LEU A 236 -13.44 -12.19 2.43
CA LEU A 236 -12.94 -12.60 3.74
C LEU A 236 -13.96 -13.45 4.50
N ASP A 237 -15.23 -13.05 4.50
CA ASP A 237 -16.30 -13.83 5.12
C ASP A 237 -16.42 -15.21 4.47
N GLU A 238 -16.43 -15.29 3.14
CA GLU A 238 -16.48 -16.55 2.39
C GLU A 238 -15.27 -17.44 2.67
N ALA A 239 -14.07 -16.88 2.73
CA ALA A 239 -12.85 -17.61 3.06
C ALA A 239 -12.91 -18.21 4.48
N GLU A 240 -13.43 -17.46 5.45
CA GLU A 240 -13.59 -17.94 6.83
C GLU A 240 -14.62 -19.09 6.93
N HIS A 241 -15.75 -18.97 6.22
CA HIS A 241 -16.74 -20.05 6.14
C HIS A 241 -16.15 -21.32 5.50
N ALA A 242 -15.35 -21.19 4.44
CA ALA A 242 -14.68 -22.31 3.80
C ALA A 242 -13.61 -22.95 4.71
N GLY A 243 -12.83 -22.13 5.43
CA GLY A 243 -11.82 -22.60 6.37
C GLY A 243 -12.41 -23.41 7.52
N THR A 244 -13.49 -22.92 8.13
CA THR A 244 -14.19 -23.62 9.22
C THR A 244 -14.86 -24.92 8.78
N ALA A 245 -15.31 -25.03 7.52
CA ALA A 245 -15.85 -26.26 6.96
C ALA A 245 -14.77 -27.34 6.72
N ASN A 246 -13.58 -26.93 6.27
CA ASN A 246 -12.44 -27.83 6.06
C ASN A 246 -11.85 -28.33 7.39
N ASP A 247 -11.78 -27.50 8.43
CA ASP A 247 -11.31 -27.93 9.75
C ASP A 247 -12.25 -28.95 10.40
N ARG A 248 -13.57 -28.89 10.12
CA ARG A 248 -14.56 -29.87 10.61
C ARG A 248 -14.53 -31.20 9.88
N THR A 249 -14.00 -31.24 8.66
CA THR A 249 -13.93 -32.46 7.82
C THR A 249 -12.56 -33.15 7.90
N ARG A 250 -11.59 -32.55 8.59
CA ARG A 250 -10.32 -33.20 8.89
C ARG A 250 -10.57 -34.35 9.88
N PRO A 251 -10.38 -35.62 9.49
CA PRO A 251 -10.53 -36.73 10.43
C PRO A 251 -9.53 -36.54 11.57
N ASP A 252 -10.07 -36.53 12.78
CA ASP A 252 -9.31 -36.46 14.02
C ASP A 252 -8.45 -37.73 14.07
N VAL A 253 -7.18 -37.66 13.64
CA VAL A 253 -6.24 -38.76 13.81
C VAL A 253 -5.88 -38.77 15.30
N PRO A 254 -6.29 -39.79 16.09
CA PRO A 254 -5.99 -39.80 17.52
C PRO A 254 -4.50 -40.14 17.68
N GLY A 255 -3.67 -39.11 17.84
CA GLY A 255 -2.22 -39.26 17.82
C GLY A 255 -1.49 -38.22 18.67
N THR A 256 -1.44 -38.48 19.98
CA THR A 256 -0.39 -38.05 20.93
C THR A 256 -0.08 -36.56 21.08
N SER A 257 -0.67 -35.94 22.12
CA SER A 257 0.09 -35.24 23.19
C SER A 257 -0.85 -34.87 24.33
N LYS A 258 -1.09 -35.81 25.26
CA LYS A 258 -1.54 -35.44 26.61
C LYS A 258 -0.37 -34.75 27.30
N VAL A 259 -0.35 -33.42 27.26
CA VAL A 259 0.43 -32.63 28.22
C VAL A 259 -0.16 -32.94 29.59
N GLN A 260 0.55 -33.77 30.35
CA GLN A 260 0.22 -34.13 31.71
C GLN A 260 0.41 -32.87 32.57
N ARG A 261 -0.67 -32.09 32.76
CA ARG A 261 -0.70 -31.00 33.74
C ARG A 261 -0.49 -31.62 35.12
N LYS A 262 0.71 -31.43 35.67
CA LYS A 262 1.03 -31.66 37.07
C LYS A 262 0.05 -30.84 37.94
N PRO A 263 -0.67 -31.43 38.91
CA PRO A 263 -1.55 -30.68 39.80
C PRO A 263 -0.75 -29.66 40.61
N ALA A 264 -1.25 -28.43 40.66
CA ALA A 264 -0.70 -27.37 41.50
C ALA A 264 -0.87 -27.77 42.98
N ALA A 265 0.20 -27.63 43.76
CA ALA A 265 0.17 -27.79 45.21
C ALA A 265 -0.70 -26.68 45.83
N PRO A 266 -1.43 -26.95 46.94
CA PRO A 266 -2.28 -25.97 47.60
C PRO A 266 -1.46 -24.79 48.16
N PRO A 267 -2.05 -23.58 48.25
CA PRO A 267 -1.34 -22.39 48.71
C PRO A 267 -0.98 -22.50 50.20
N ALA A 268 0.27 -22.14 50.51
CA ALA A 268 0.75 -22.03 51.88
C ALA A 268 0.02 -20.91 52.66
N PRO A 269 -0.21 -21.06 53.98
CA PRO A 269 -0.92 -20.07 54.78
C PRO A 269 -0.15 -18.76 54.92
N ALA A 270 -0.91 -17.66 54.93
CA ALA A 270 -0.43 -16.28 55.01
C ALA A 270 0.48 -16.02 56.22
N ARG A 271 1.62 -15.36 55.97
CA ARG A 271 2.47 -14.81 57.04
C ARG A 271 1.77 -13.62 57.71
N PRO A 272 1.84 -13.49 59.04
CA PRO A 272 1.29 -12.34 59.76
C PRO A 272 2.08 -11.06 59.49
N ALA A 273 1.37 -9.93 59.49
CA ALA A 273 1.89 -8.59 59.26
C ALA A 273 2.93 -8.17 60.33
N PRO A 274 3.94 -7.35 59.99
CA PRO A 274 4.90 -6.84 60.95
C PRO A 274 4.25 -5.78 61.86
N SER A 275 4.27 -6.08 63.17
CA SER A 275 3.88 -5.15 64.23
C SER A 275 4.74 -3.89 64.24
N ALA A 276 4.08 -2.74 64.34
CA ALA A 276 4.69 -1.43 64.54
C ALA A 276 5.55 -1.40 65.82
N ARG A 277 6.85 -1.14 65.66
CA ARG A 277 7.70 -0.70 66.78
C ARG A 277 7.46 0.79 67.01
N LYS A 278 6.92 1.09 68.19
CA LYS A 278 6.95 2.41 68.82
C LYS A 278 8.41 2.81 69.06
N SER A 279 8.86 3.90 68.45
CA SER A 279 10.00 4.67 68.93
C SER A 279 9.44 5.71 69.91
N ALA A 280 9.87 5.62 71.17
CA ALA A 280 9.66 6.66 72.17
C ALA A 280 10.66 7.82 71.93
N PRO A 281 10.40 9.03 72.47
CA PRO A 281 11.08 10.25 72.09
C PRO A 281 12.38 10.47 72.87
N GLU A 282 13.33 11.16 72.25
CA GLU A 282 14.25 12.04 72.95
C GLU A 282 13.94 13.49 72.51
N LEU A 283 13.60 14.29 73.52
CA LEU A 283 13.28 15.74 73.58
C LEU A 283 11.94 16.21 73.01
#